data_AF-A0A433QK67-F1
#
_entry.id   AF-A0A433QK67-F1
#
_cell.length_a   1.000
_cell.length_b   1.000
_cell.length_c   1.000
_cell.angle_alpha   90.00
_cell.angle_beta   90.00
_cell.angle_gamma   90.00
#
_symmetry.space_group_name_H-M   'P 1'
#
loop_
_entity.id
_entity.type
_entity.pdbx_description
1 polymer ?
#
loop_
_entity_poly.entity_id
_entity_poly.type
_entity_poly.pdbx_seq_one_letter_code
_entity_poly.pdbx_strand_id
1 'polypeptide(L)'
;MKPRITTIFLPIIAALVLAAFTSAEQICYDHPNPMNPLQREKVPCELVPADTVSRRDYNHRVHNRRDQLSYNGSDSFQITFTCRANATVCAKAKNAFQQAGTIITGVLKLSVPIIVNATFYSFCKESNDCGTANFITLGGSYPARTMVILDDDGLNRYYPQALVKQLNLKSHPTYGPYDITSVFNADAPFFFEEDGTITAVQSDFLFVILHEFMHGLGFYSNWNDYINQVPQALTPDVTPLDTRDPSQFIDLLASVTFSGFYESVFDRYMVLLPSLTPTTQLTRTLNGFAGGIGAKFSGYDTFFTQFIASPQYQTAVSMFKTSITSYDLGFMPTNGSTLADVFVLETSLNPFAEGSSISHADYKTYTNTSDFLMRYMEDRGVTIRDAVNRGGGGPIGPKLIRVLETLGYATISQPNPDRNTGTFTGTNASTTSSGNTAARPGGPGRLWAVVVAAVVVLVFGEKMRDFVRDF
;
A
#
# COMPACT_ATOMS: atom_id res chain seq x y z
N MET A 1 54.13 -58.40 -8.29
CA MET A 1 54.60 -57.13 -7.70
C MET A 1 53.44 -56.13 -7.73
N LYS A 2 53.29 -55.37 -6.63
CA LYS A 2 52.32 -54.31 -6.28
C LYS A 2 51.75 -53.42 -7.42
N PRO A 3 50.66 -52.63 -7.21
CA PRO A 3 49.61 -52.68 -6.18
C PRO A 3 48.15 -52.40 -6.68
N ARG A 4 47.19 -52.55 -5.75
CA ARG A 4 45.78 -52.11 -5.81
C ARG A 4 45.65 -50.58 -5.73
N ILE A 5 44.69 -50.01 -6.46
CA ILE A 5 43.96 -48.79 -6.06
C ILE A 5 42.47 -49.03 -6.30
N THR A 6 41.75 -49.27 -5.22
CA THR A 6 40.28 -49.18 -5.12
C THR A 6 39.91 -47.70 -5.03
N THR A 7 39.23 -47.16 -6.03
CA THR A 7 38.66 -45.81 -5.97
C THR A 7 37.17 -45.90 -5.64
N ILE A 8 36.85 -45.38 -4.47
CA ILE A 8 35.51 -45.18 -3.92
C ILE A 8 34.74 -44.21 -4.82
N PHE A 9 33.61 -44.64 -5.39
CA PHE A 9 32.66 -43.77 -6.10
C PHE A 9 31.40 -43.62 -5.25
N LEU A 10 31.28 -42.48 -4.54
CA LEU A 10 30.04 -41.96 -3.94
C LEU A 10 30.37 -40.55 -3.38
N PRO A 11 29.43 -39.60 -3.31
CA PRO A 11 28.81 -38.81 -4.38
C PRO A 11 29.23 -37.32 -4.29
N ILE A 12 29.72 -36.71 -5.36
CA ILE A 12 30.02 -35.25 -5.43
C ILE A 12 28.97 -34.54 -6.30
N ILE A 13 27.70 -34.96 -6.20
CA ILE A 13 26.55 -34.28 -6.85
C ILE A 13 25.45 -33.99 -5.81
N ALA A 14 25.85 -33.72 -4.56
CA ALA A 14 24.94 -33.28 -3.50
C ALA A 14 25.46 -32.06 -2.71
N ALA A 15 26.50 -31.39 -3.21
CA ALA A 15 27.12 -30.22 -2.55
C ALA A 15 27.14 -28.95 -3.43
N LEU A 16 26.29 -28.89 -4.47
CA LEU A 16 26.20 -27.75 -5.41
C LEU A 16 24.76 -27.20 -5.55
N VAL A 17 23.94 -27.32 -4.51
CA VAL A 17 22.61 -26.67 -4.43
C VAL A 17 22.45 -25.80 -3.16
N LEU A 18 23.46 -25.70 -2.30
CA LEU A 18 23.42 -24.74 -1.19
C LEU A 18 24.24 -23.48 -1.52
N ALA A 19 23.57 -22.34 -1.32
CA ALA A 19 24.10 -20.97 -1.25
C ALA A 19 24.14 -20.16 -2.55
N ALA A 20 22.95 -19.69 -2.96
CA ALA A 20 22.76 -18.27 -3.24
C ALA A 20 21.30 -17.85 -2.92
N PHE A 21 20.80 -18.20 -1.73
CA PHE A 21 19.75 -17.37 -1.14
C PHE A 21 20.45 -16.12 -0.62
N THR A 22 20.66 -15.14 -1.50
CA THR A 22 20.92 -13.78 -1.05
C THR A 22 19.69 -13.39 -0.25
N SER A 23 19.81 -13.32 1.08
CA SER A 23 18.79 -12.72 1.93
C SER A 23 18.55 -11.31 1.39
N ALA A 24 17.40 -11.11 0.74
CA ALA A 24 17.01 -9.78 0.31
C ALA A 24 17.03 -8.90 1.57
N GLU A 25 17.75 -7.77 1.50
CA GLU A 25 17.73 -6.78 2.57
C GLU A 25 16.26 -6.40 2.80
N GLN A 26 15.80 -6.49 4.05
CA GLN A 26 14.43 -6.13 4.41
C GLN A 26 14.21 -4.64 4.05
N ILE A 27 13.16 -4.34 3.26
CA ILE A 27 12.89 -2.98 2.78
C ILE A 27 11.63 -2.43 3.46
N CYS A 28 11.77 -1.24 4.03
CA CYS A 28 10.67 -0.42 4.55
C CYS A 28 10.62 0.90 3.77
N TYR A 29 9.41 1.41 3.51
CA TYR A 29 9.21 2.74 2.94
C TYR A 29 8.27 3.56 3.80
N ASP A 30 8.68 4.79 4.11
CA ASP A 30 7.78 5.81 4.64
C ASP A 30 7.12 6.56 3.48
N HIS A 31 5.83 6.87 3.64
CA HIS A 31 5.00 7.57 2.65
C HIS A 31 4.62 8.94 3.20
N PRO A 32 5.43 9.98 2.97
CA PRO A 32 5.21 11.31 3.56
C PRO A 32 4.01 12.03 2.97
N ASN A 33 3.55 11.64 1.77
CA ASN A 33 2.42 12.24 1.10
C ASN A 33 1.34 11.18 0.83
N PRO A 34 0.23 11.15 1.60
CA PRO A 34 -0.85 10.20 1.37
C PRO A 34 -1.61 10.47 0.05
N MET A 35 -1.49 11.69 -0.49
CA MET A 35 -1.97 12.04 -1.82
C MET A 35 -0.90 11.76 -2.89
N ASN A 36 0.12 10.93 -2.65
CA ASN A 36 1.04 10.44 -3.68
C ASN A 36 1.81 9.19 -3.18
N PRO A 37 1.24 7.98 -3.24
CA PRO A 37 1.88 6.73 -2.84
C PRO A 37 3.18 6.39 -3.61
N LEU A 38 3.43 7.03 -4.76
CA LEU A 38 4.72 6.88 -5.47
C LEU A 38 5.82 7.71 -4.80
N GLN A 39 5.47 8.75 -4.06
CA GLN A 39 6.40 9.54 -3.26
C GLN A 39 6.68 8.83 -1.94
N ARG A 40 7.87 8.24 -1.82
CA ARG A 40 8.26 7.46 -0.66
C ARG A 40 9.76 7.51 -0.38
N GLU A 41 10.12 7.20 0.85
CA GLU A 41 11.49 7.26 1.35
C GLU A 41 11.90 5.89 1.89
N LYS A 42 13.01 5.31 1.39
CA LYS A 42 13.53 4.04 1.95
C LYS A 42 14.06 4.34 3.36
N VAL A 43 13.60 3.57 4.33
CA VAL A 43 14.01 3.70 5.74
C VAL A 43 14.57 2.39 6.27
N PRO A 44 15.43 2.43 7.32
CA PRO A 44 15.92 1.21 7.96
C PRO A 44 14.77 0.30 8.40
N CYS A 45 14.90 -0.98 8.06
CA CYS A 45 13.89 -2.01 8.33
C CYS A 45 14.48 -3.09 9.25
N GLU A 46 15.20 -2.65 10.29
CA GLU A 46 15.87 -3.55 11.24
C GLU A 46 14.84 -4.44 11.95
N LEU A 47 15.09 -5.75 11.97
CA LEU A 47 14.24 -6.68 12.67
C LEU A 47 14.47 -6.58 14.17
N VAL A 48 13.41 -6.30 14.90
CA VAL A 48 13.38 -6.39 16.35
C VAL A 48 12.65 -7.67 16.76
N PRO A 49 13.05 -8.33 17.86
CA PRO A 49 12.25 -9.40 18.45
C PRO A 49 10.84 -8.89 18.76
N ALA A 50 9.83 -9.76 18.69
CA ALA A 50 8.50 -9.47 19.22
C ALA A 50 8.63 -9.09 20.69
N ASP A 51 8.54 -7.80 20.97
CA ASP A 51 9.21 -7.27 22.13
C ASP A 51 8.46 -7.56 23.44
N THR A 52 9.18 -7.95 24.49
CA THR A 52 8.77 -7.84 25.91
C THR A 52 8.36 -6.40 26.30
N VAL A 53 8.62 -5.43 25.43
CA VAL A 53 8.25 -4.01 25.53
C VAL A 53 6.74 -3.75 25.35
N SER A 54 5.95 -4.71 24.85
CA SER A 54 4.47 -4.58 24.83
C SER A 54 3.82 -4.53 26.23
N ARG A 55 4.47 -5.05 27.29
CA ARG A 55 3.87 -5.08 28.64
C ARG A 55 4.42 -4.06 29.64
N ARG A 56 5.70 -3.68 29.60
CA ARG A 56 6.26 -2.77 30.62
C ARG A 56 6.06 -1.29 30.32
N ASP A 57 6.28 -0.84 29.08
CA ASP A 57 6.04 0.57 28.73
C ASP A 57 4.54 0.90 28.63
N TYR A 58 3.73 -0.10 28.29
CA TYR A 58 2.27 0.00 28.38
C TYR A 58 1.83 0.14 29.85
N ASN A 59 2.28 -0.74 30.76
CA ASN A 59 1.87 -0.68 32.17
C ASN A 59 2.40 0.56 32.92
N HIS A 60 3.57 1.09 32.57
CA HIS A 60 4.11 2.30 33.21
C HIS A 60 3.36 3.57 32.79
N ARG A 61 2.81 3.62 31.57
CA ARG A 61 1.94 4.73 31.12
C ARG A 61 0.49 4.59 31.62
N VAL A 62 0.01 3.37 31.85
CA VAL A 62 -1.32 3.09 32.40
C VAL A 62 -1.39 3.40 33.90
N HIS A 63 -0.32 3.18 34.67
CA HIS A 63 -0.37 3.39 36.13
C HIS A 63 -0.45 4.87 36.57
N ASN A 64 0.07 5.81 35.78
CA ASN A 64 -0.04 7.26 36.09
C ASN A 64 -1.33 7.90 35.56
N ARG A 65 -2.25 7.13 34.95
CA ARG A 65 -3.55 7.61 34.45
C ARG A 65 -4.76 6.88 35.07
N ARG A 66 -4.56 6.14 36.16
CA ARG A 66 -5.66 5.43 36.86
C ARG A 66 -6.62 6.34 37.64
N ASP A 67 -6.33 7.63 37.75
CA ASP A 67 -7.19 8.58 38.47
C ASP A 67 -8.18 9.36 37.56
N GLN A 68 -8.24 9.06 36.26
CA GLN A 68 -9.29 9.59 35.36
C GLN A 68 -9.79 8.53 34.38
N LEU A 69 -10.83 7.82 34.79
CA LEU A 69 -11.60 6.90 33.95
C LEU A 69 -12.37 7.67 32.87
N SER A 70 -12.03 7.45 31.61
CA SER A 70 -12.93 7.64 30.46
C SER A 70 -12.74 6.45 29.52
N TYR A 71 -13.66 5.50 29.58
CA TYR A 71 -13.73 4.37 28.67
C TYR A 71 -14.48 4.87 27.42
N ASN A 72 -13.74 5.22 26.39
CA ASN A 72 -14.24 5.62 25.08
C ASN A 72 -13.41 4.83 24.04
N GLY A 73 -13.96 4.46 22.88
CA GLY A 73 -13.28 3.65 21.83
C GLY A 73 -11.97 4.21 21.25
N SER A 74 -11.40 5.28 21.85
CA SER A 74 -10.27 6.07 21.39
C SER A 74 -8.88 5.46 21.63
N ASP A 75 -8.73 4.47 22.50
CA ASP A 75 -7.39 4.00 22.89
C ASP A 75 -6.78 3.00 21.89
N SER A 76 -7.62 2.26 21.15
CA SER A 76 -7.18 1.29 20.14
C SER A 76 -7.05 1.88 18.73
N PHE A 77 -7.62 3.06 18.49
CA PHE A 77 -7.51 3.78 17.22
C PHE A 77 -7.28 5.28 17.52
N GLN A 78 -6.01 5.65 17.59
CA GLN A 78 -5.54 6.94 18.11
C GLN A 78 -5.27 7.90 16.96
N ILE A 79 -5.92 9.06 16.97
CA ILE A 79 -5.80 10.04 15.89
C ILE A 79 -5.06 11.28 16.43
N THR A 80 -3.86 11.50 15.92
CA THR A 80 -3.13 12.76 16.07
C THR A 80 -3.67 13.73 15.02
N PHE A 81 -4.54 14.63 15.46
CA PHE A 81 -5.26 15.54 14.58
C PHE A 81 -4.66 16.94 14.57
N THR A 82 -4.28 17.40 13.39
CA THR A 82 -3.87 18.78 13.11
C THR A 82 -4.93 19.46 12.25
N CYS A 83 -5.44 20.62 12.67
CA CYS A 83 -6.42 21.37 11.90
C CYS A 83 -5.96 22.80 11.66
N ARG A 84 -6.07 23.27 10.42
CA ARG A 84 -5.69 24.62 9.98
C ARG A 84 -6.88 25.43 9.45
N ALA A 85 -8.10 24.93 9.63
CA ALA A 85 -9.35 25.65 9.35
C ALA A 85 -9.78 26.54 10.53
N ASN A 86 -10.97 27.14 10.46
CA ASN A 86 -11.52 27.89 11.58
C ASN A 86 -11.92 26.96 12.75
N ALA A 87 -11.94 27.49 13.97
CA ALA A 87 -12.12 26.71 15.20
C ALA A 87 -13.42 25.88 15.22
N THR A 88 -14.53 26.41 14.69
CA THR A 88 -15.82 25.71 14.64
C THR A 88 -15.76 24.50 13.72
N VAL A 89 -15.21 24.65 12.52
CA VAL A 89 -15.05 23.54 11.57
C VAL A 89 -14.05 22.51 12.12
N CYS A 90 -12.96 22.96 12.74
CA CYS A 90 -12.00 22.05 13.36
C CYS A 90 -12.61 21.21 14.49
N ALA A 91 -13.54 21.77 15.28
CA ALA A 91 -14.23 21.01 16.32
C ALA A 91 -15.11 19.89 15.74
N LYS A 92 -15.86 20.19 14.66
CA LYS A 92 -16.70 19.21 13.96
C LYS A 92 -15.88 18.12 13.29
N ALA A 93 -14.82 18.50 12.58
CA ALA A 93 -13.89 17.55 11.98
C ALA A 93 -13.28 16.61 13.03
N LYS A 94 -12.85 17.15 14.18
CA LYS A 94 -12.35 16.35 15.30
C LYS A 94 -13.38 15.35 15.82
N ASN A 95 -14.65 15.76 15.95
CA ASN A 95 -15.73 14.87 16.39
C ASN A 95 -15.95 13.74 15.39
N ALA A 96 -16.00 14.05 14.09
CA ALA A 96 -16.12 13.05 13.03
C ALA A 96 -14.96 12.04 13.04
N PHE A 97 -13.72 12.47 13.28
CA PHE A 97 -12.58 11.56 13.47
C PHE A 97 -12.77 10.62 14.67
N GLN A 98 -13.27 11.14 15.80
CA GLN A 98 -13.54 10.32 16.99
C GLN A 98 -14.64 9.29 16.73
N GLN A 99 -15.67 9.67 15.98
CA GLN A 99 -16.75 8.79 15.56
C GLN A 99 -16.25 7.71 14.60
N ALA A 100 -15.39 8.06 13.63
CA ALA A 100 -14.77 7.10 12.73
C ALA A 100 -13.94 6.06 13.50
N GLY A 101 -13.11 6.49 14.46
CA GLY A 101 -12.35 5.58 15.33
C GLY A 101 -13.25 4.63 16.13
N THR A 102 -14.39 5.13 16.61
CA THR A 102 -15.40 4.31 17.32
C THR A 102 -16.05 3.28 16.39
N ILE A 103 -16.40 3.65 15.17
CA ILE A 103 -16.99 2.75 14.17
C ILE A 103 -15.99 1.65 13.80
N ILE A 104 -14.75 2.00 13.50
CA ILE A 104 -13.70 1.04 13.12
C ILE A 104 -13.41 0.06 14.25
N THR A 105 -13.27 0.55 15.50
CA THR A 105 -13.04 -0.32 16.67
C THR A 105 -14.27 -1.09 17.12
N GLY A 106 -15.46 -0.71 16.66
CA GLY A 106 -16.68 -1.52 16.78
C GLY A 106 -16.70 -2.75 15.86
N VAL A 107 -15.82 -2.80 14.85
CA VAL A 107 -15.71 -3.92 13.90
C VAL A 107 -14.41 -4.69 14.12
N LEU A 108 -13.30 -3.99 14.28
CA LEU A 108 -11.96 -4.56 14.40
C LEU A 108 -11.56 -4.82 15.85
N LYS A 109 -10.98 -6.00 16.09
CA LYS A 109 -10.35 -6.39 17.34
C LYS A 109 -8.84 -6.19 17.25
N LEU A 110 -8.41 -4.96 17.48
CA LEU A 110 -7.00 -4.59 17.39
C LEU A 110 -6.21 -5.08 18.62
N SER A 111 -5.10 -5.78 18.39
CA SER A 111 -4.17 -6.22 19.46
C SER A 111 -3.22 -5.11 19.90
N VAL A 112 -2.94 -4.18 18.99
CA VAL A 112 -2.09 -3.00 19.20
C VAL A 112 -2.81 -1.78 18.61
N PRO A 113 -2.79 -0.61 19.27
CA PRO A 113 -3.42 0.58 18.74
C PRO A 113 -2.92 0.94 17.35
N ILE A 114 -3.84 1.35 16.48
CA ILE A 114 -3.52 2.00 15.20
C ILE A 114 -3.38 3.50 15.46
N ILE A 115 -2.28 4.09 15.01
CA ILE A 115 -1.94 5.50 15.22
C ILE A 115 -2.03 6.23 13.87
N VAL A 116 -2.93 7.21 13.78
CA VAL A 116 -3.17 7.98 12.56
C VAL A 116 -2.63 9.41 12.73
N ASN A 117 -1.92 9.90 11.71
CA ASN A 117 -1.59 11.32 11.56
C ASN A 117 -2.55 11.97 10.56
N ALA A 118 -3.50 12.76 11.07
CA ALA A 118 -4.55 13.37 10.25
C ALA A 118 -4.41 14.90 10.21
N THR A 119 -4.42 15.48 9.01
CA THR A 119 -4.38 16.93 8.82
C THR A 119 -5.59 17.43 8.02
N PHE A 120 -6.33 18.41 8.54
CA PHE A 120 -7.43 19.08 7.85
C PHE A 120 -7.05 20.52 7.51
N TYR A 121 -6.88 20.83 6.22
CA TYR A 121 -6.35 22.11 5.75
C TYR A 121 -6.84 22.48 4.34
N SER A 122 -6.68 23.74 3.93
CA SER A 122 -7.11 24.22 2.60
C SER A 122 -6.15 23.73 1.52
N PHE A 123 -6.60 22.81 0.66
CA PHE A 123 -5.77 22.30 -0.44
C PHE A 123 -5.49 23.40 -1.47
N CYS A 124 -6.45 24.33 -1.67
CA CYS A 124 -6.26 25.44 -2.59
C CYS A 124 -5.11 26.34 -2.15
N LYS A 125 -5.03 26.65 -0.85
CA LYS A 125 -3.99 27.55 -0.31
C LYS A 125 -2.64 26.88 -0.13
N GLU A 126 -2.62 25.62 0.31
CA GLU A 126 -1.37 24.97 0.73
C GLU A 126 -0.78 24.03 -0.34
N SER A 127 -1.61 23.58 -1.29
CA SER A 127 -1.21 22.63 -2.33
C SER A 127 -1.55 23.10 -3.75
N ASN A 128 -2.13 24.30 -3.90
CA ASN A 128 -2.61 24.85 -5.18
C ASN A 128 -3.58 23.91 -5.92
N ASP A 129 -4.31 23.11 -5.15
CA ASP A 129 -5.41 22.27 -5.64
C ASP A 129 -6.73 22.87 -5.16
N CYS A 130 -7.31 23.71 -6.01
CA CYS A 130 -8.56 24.42 -5.70
C CYS A 130 -9.80 23.69 -6.21
N GLY A 131 -9.63 22.50 -6.80
CA GLY A 131 -10.68 21.84 -7.57
C GLY A 131 -11.18 22.68 -8.76
N THR A 132 -12.33 22.27 -9.27
CA THR A 132 -13.10 22.93 -10.34
C THR A 132 -14.58 22.99 -9.92
N ALA A 133 -15.43 23.60 -10.75
CA ALA A 133 -16.86 23.65 -10.47
C ALA A 133 -17.52 22.27 -10.29
N ASN A 134 -16.97 21.23 -10.92
CA ASN A 134 -17.56 19.89 -10.92
C ASN A 134 -16.86 18.92 -9.96
N PHE A 135 -15.62 19.21 -9.58
CA PHE A 135 -14.72 18.22 -9.01
C PHE A 135 -13.81 18.86 -7.98
N ILE A 136 -13.68 18.24 -6.82
CA ILE A 136 -12.86 18.74 -5.73
C ILE A 136 -12.37 17.57 -4.90
N THR A 137 -11.06 17.47 -4.75
CA THR A 137 -10.41 16.48 -3.91
C THR A 137 -10.91 16.63 -2.48
N LEU A 138 -11.55 15.59 -1.94
CA LEU A 138 -12.09 15.59 -0.58
C LEU A 138 -10.99 15.29 0.46
N GLY A 139 -10.09 14.39 0.12
CA GLY A 139 -9.00 13.96 0.99
C GLY A 139 -8.27 12.77 0.40
N GLY A 140 -7.37 12.21 1.19
CA GLY A 140 -6.67 10.99 0.84
C GLY A 140 -5.92 10.42 2.04
N SER A 141 -5.85 9.10 2.11
CA SER A 141 -5.08 8.36 3.10
C SER A 141 -4.28 7.23 2.47
N TYR A 142 -3.14 6.95 3.08
CA TYR A 142 -2.28 5.83 2.70
C TYR A 142 -1.58 5.27 3.94
N PRO A 143 -1.10 4.01 3.93
CA PRO A 143 -0.21 3.54 4.98
C PRO A 143 0.97 4.49 5.15
N ALA A 144 1.22 4.95 6.38
CA ALA A 144 2.35 5.83 6.65
C ALA A 144 3.69 5.13 6.43
N ARG A 145 3.71 3.81 6.65
CA ARG A 145 4.83 2.92 6.33
C ARG A 145 4.34 1.63 5.68
N THR A 146 5.04 1.20 4.64
CA THR A 146 4.90 -0.17 4.09
C THR A 146 6.16 -0.98 4.30
N MET A 147 5.99 -2.29 4.46
CA MET A 147 7.07 -3.24 4.71
C MET A 147 6.99 -4.36 3.69
N VAL A 148 8.11 -4.71 3.06
CA VAL A 148 8.16 -5.85 2.14
C VAL A 148 8.25 -7.14 2.95
N ILE A 149 7.30 -8.06 2.78
CA ILE A 149 7.32 -9.39 3.41
C ILE A 149 7.35 -10.44 2.30
N LEU A 150 8.27 -11.39 2.43
CA LEU A 150 8.26 -12.60 1.61
C LEU A 150 7.12 -13.49 2.09
N ASP A 151 6.15 -13.70 1.23
CA ASP A 151 4.99 -14.50 1.55
C ASP A 151 5.23 -16.01 1.36
N ASP A 152 4.32 -16.83 1.86
CA ASP A 152 4.39 -18.30 1.80
C ASP A 152 4.42 -18.88 0.37
N ASP A 153 3.98 -18.11 -0.62
CA ASP A 153 3.96 -18.45 -2.03
C ASP A 153 5.23 -17.98 -2.77
N GLY A 154 6.21 -17.45 -2.02
CA GLY A 154 7.53 -17.05 -2.51
C GLY A 154 7.56 -15.69 -3.22
N LEU A 155 6.53 -14.86 -3.09
CA LEU A 155 6.53 -13.50 -3.63
C LEU A 155 6.69 -12.45 -2.53
N ASN A 156 7.44 -11.39 -2.85
CA ASN A 156 7.57 -10.22 -1.98
C ASN A 156 6.35 -9.31 -2.16
N ARG A 157 5.71 -8.94 -1.05
CA ARG A 157 4.57 -8.01 -1.06
C ARG A 157 4.71 -6.89 -0.06
N TYR A 158 4.11 -5.74 -0.35
CA TYR A 158 3.99 -4.64 0.59
C TYR A 158 2.84 -4.88 1.56
N TYR A 159 3.17 -4.83 2.85
CA TYR A 159 2.23 -4.86 3.95
C TYR A 159 2.18 -3.49 4.62
N PRO A 160 0.99 -2.90 4.84
CA PRO A 160 0.82 -1.72 5.68
C PRO A 160 1.31 -1.99 7.10
N GLN A 161 2.01 -1.03 7.71
CA GLN A 161 2.42 -1.14 9.11
C GLN A 161 1.22 -1.40 10.05
N ALA A 162 0.09 -0.76 9.77
CA ALA A 162 -1.17 -0.96 10.49
C ALA A 162 -1.54 -2.45 10.60
N LEU A 163 -1.36 -3.21 9.51
CA LEU A 163 -1.62 -4.64 9.43
C LEU A 163 -0.52 -5.45 10.10
N VAL A 164 0.76 -5.16 9.81
CA VAL A 164 1.91 -5.92 10.35
C VAL A 164 1.85 -6.00 11.88
N LYS A 165 1.44 -4.92 12.55
CA LYS A 165 1.26 -4.86 14.01
C LYS A 165 0.20 -5.84 14.54
N GLN A 166 -0.77 -6.23 13.72
CA GLN A 166 -1.85 -7.13 14.13
C GLN A 166 -1.51 -8.61 13.90
N LEU A 167 -0.46 -8.91 13.13
CA LEU A 167 -0.12 -10.29 12.75
C LEU A 167 0.52 -11.10 13.89
N ASN A 168 0.94 -10.48 14.99
CA ASN A 168 1.64 -11.11 16.12
C ASN A 168 2.89 -11.92 15.71
N LEU A 169 3.68 -11.33 14.83
CA LEU A 169 4.90 -11.93 14.29
C LEU A 169 5.97 -12.06 15.38
N LYS A 170 6.74 -13.15 15.39
CA LYS A 170 7.81 -13.40 16.39
C LYS A 170 8.98 -12.41 16.32
N SER A 171 9.17 -11.81 15.16
CA SER A 171 10.09 -10.73 14.88
C SER A 171 9.42 -9.86 13.83
N HIS A 172 9.61 -8.56 13.89
CA HIS A 172 9.05 -7.62 12.91
C HIS A 172 10.02 -6.46 12.70
N PRO A 173 9.92 -5.74 11.58
CA PRO A 173 10.69 -4.52 11.40
C PRO A 173 10.32 -3.45 12.43
N THR A 174 11.26 -2.56 12.74
CA THR A 174 11.00 -1.38 13.56
C THR A 174 9.87 -0.54 12.96
N TYR A 175 8.87 -0.23 13.79
CA TYR A 175 7.72 0.57 13.40
C TYR A 175 8.05 2.07 13.38
N GLY A 176 7.49 2.78 12.39
CA GLY A 176 7.42 4.24 12.37
C GLY A 176 6.41 4.78 13.38
N PRO A 177 6.40 6.10 13.61
CA PRO A 177 5.56 6.72 14.64
C PRO A 177 4.05 6.67 14.33
N TYR A 178 3.70 6.57 13.05
CA TYR A 178 2.32 6.52 12.58
C TYR A 178 2.11 5.29 11.69
N ASP A 179 0.90 4.75 11.70
CA ASP A 179 0.48 3.63 10.87
C ASP A 179 -0.23 4.10 9.60
N ILE A 180 -0.98 5.21 9.69
CA ILE A 180 -1.73 5.84 8.60
C ILE A 180 -1.42 7.33 8.60
N THR A 181 -1.18 7.90 7.42
CA THR A 181 -1.16 9.35 7.19
C THR A 181 -2.36 9.72 6.35
N SER A 182 -3.02 10.82 6.71
CA SER A 182 -4.26 11.26 6.06
C SER A 182 -4.33 12.78 5.97
N VAL A 183 -4.82 13.29 4.84
CA VAL A 183 -5.10 14.71 4.64
C VAL A 183 -6.50 14.92 4.10
N PHE A 184 -7.14 16.01 4.49
CA PHE A 184 -8.53 16.31 4.13
C PHE A 184 -8.71 17.78 3.81
N ASN A 185 -9.48 18.06 2.77
CA ASN A 185 -9.59 19.38 2.16
C ASN A 185 -10.61 20.27 2.87
N ALA A 186 -10.12 21.28 3.60
CA ALA A 186 -10.96 22.25 4.28
C ALA A 186 -11.76 23.18 3.36
N ASP A 187 -11.46 23.19 2.05
CA ASP A 187 -12.20 23.95 1.05
C ASP A 187 -13.40 23.18 0.49
N ALA A 188 -13.49 21.87 0.73
CA ALA A 188 -14.58 21.04 0.26
C ALA A 188 -15.90 21.34 1.00
N PRO A 189 -17.06 21.23 0.32
CA PRO A 189 -18.36 21.47 0.93
C PRO A 189 -18.78 20.28 1.81
N PHE A 190 -18.12 20.12 2.95
CA PHE A 190 -18.45 19.04 3.87
C PHE A 190 -19.74 19.29 4.64
N PHE A 191 -20.48 18.22 4.86
CA PHE A 191 -21.52 18.09 5.85
C PHE A 191 -20.93 17.39 7.08
N PHE A 192 -21.21 17.97 8.25
CA PHE A 192 -20.96 17.34 9.54
C PHE A 192 -22.31 17.02 10.19
N GLU A 193 -22.40 15.93 10.95
CA GLU A 193 -23.66 15.47 11.56
C GLU A 193 -24.36 16.58 12.37
N GLU A 194 -23.57 17.47 13.01
CA GLU A 194 -24.07 18.59 13.80
C GLU A 194 -24.70 19.73 12.97
N ASP A 195 -24.59 19.70 11.64
CA ASP A 195 -25.17 20.70 10.72
C ASP A 195 -26.67 20.49 10.44
N GLY A 196 -27.23 19.33 10.84
CA GLY A 196 -28.63 18.99 10.63
C GLY A 196 -28.86 18.28 9.31
N THR A 197 -29.42 18.95 8.30
CA THR A 197 -29.78 18.34 7.02
C THR A 197 -28.71 18.61 5.97
N ILE A 198 -28.14 17.54 5.40
CA ILE A 198 -27.19 17.63 4.28
C ILE A 198 -27.86 18.27 3.05
N THR A 199 -27.12 19.13 2.34
CA THR A 199 -27.58 19.72 1.07
C THR A 199 -27.07 18.92 -0.14
N ALA A 200 -27.74 19.06 -1.28
CA ALA A 200 -27.42 18.32 -2.51
C ALA A 200 -26.00 18.52 -3.07
N VAL A 201 -25.25 19.52 -2.58
CA VAL A 201 -23.88 19.83 -3.01
C VAL A 201 -22.82 19.38 -2.01
N GLN A 202 -23.23 18.91 -0.83
CA GLN A 202 -22.31 18.52 0.23
C GLN A 202 -21.96 17.03 0.19
N SER A 203 -20.77 16.72 0.70
CA SER A 203 -20.26 15.38 0.98
C SER A 203 -20.26 15.11 2.48
N ASP A 204 -20.60 13.91 2.93
CA ASP A 204 -20.59 13.53 4.34
C ASP A 204 -19.14 13.30 4.80
N PHE A 205 -18.67 14.13 5.74
CA PHE A 205 -17.26 14.06 6.15
C PHE A 205 -16.91 12.75 6.86
N LEU A 206 -17.85 12.15 7.59
CA LEU A 206 -17.62 10.87 8.28
C LEU A 206 -17.49 9.73 7.28
N PHE A 207 -18.27 9.75 6.20
CA PHE A 207 -18.13 8.82 5.07
C PHE A 207 -16.70 8.87 4.52
N VAL A 208 -16.21 10.08 4.20
CA VAL A 208 -14.87 10.27 3.62
C VAL A 208 -13.80 9.78 4.58
N ILE A 209 -13.84 10.11 5.88
CA ILE A 209 -12.85 9.59 6.84
C ILE A 209 -12.82 8.06 6.86
N LEU A 210 -13.99 7.42 6.92
CA LEU A 210 -14.06 5.96 6.99
C LEU A 210 -13.52 5.30 5.73
N HIS A 211 -13.90 5.83 4.56
CA HIS A 211 -13.40 5.41 3.26
C HIS A 211 -11.87 5.49 3.22
N GLU A 212 -11.32 6.66 3.52
CA GLU A 212 -9.88 6.90 3.49
C GLU A 212 -9.11 6.02 4.48
N PHE A 213 -9.63 5.82 5.69
CA PHE A 213 -8.98 4.94 6.65
C PHE A 213 -8.93 3.48 6.18
N MET A 214 -9.87 2.99 5.36
CA MET A 214 -9.76 1.65 4.78
C MET A 214 -8.57 1.52 3.83
N HIS A 215 -8.25 2.56 3.05
CA HIS A 215 -7.01 2.59 2.26
C HIS A 215 -5.78 2.50 3.16
N GLY A 216 -5.74 3.28 4.24
CA GLY A 216 -4.67 3.22 5.24
C GLY A 216 -4.52 1.85 5.92
N LEU A 217 -5.61 1.10 6.05
CA LEU A 217 -5.60 -0.27 6.57
C LEU A 217 -5.12 -1.32 5.56
N GLY A 218 -5.06 -1.01 4.27
CA GLY A 218 -4.56 -1.94 3.24
C GLY A 218 -5.53 -2.27 2.12
N PHE A 219 -6.66 -1.58 2.00
CA PHE A 219 -7.55 -1.71 0.84
C PHE A 219 -6.97 -0.90 -0.34
N TYR A 220 -5.98 -1.44 -1.05
CA TYR A 220 -5.46 -0.81 -2.29
C TYR A 220 -4.66 -1.82 -3.12
N SER A 221 -4.65 -1.63 -4.43
CA SER A 221 -3.83 -2.43 -5.35
C SER A 221 -2.51 -1.73 -5.66
N ASN A 222 -1.44 -2.51 -5.86
CA ASN A 222 -0.20 -2.01 -6.46
C ASN A 222 -0.13 -2.25 -7.97
N TRP A 223 -1.18 -2.75 -8.62
CA TRP A 223 -1.23 -2.79 -10.07
C TRP A 223 -1.44 -1.37 -10.61
N ASN A 224 -0.44 -0.83 -11.29
CA ASN A 224 -0.51 0.49 -11.92
C ASN A 224 0.40 0.57 -13.15
N ASP A 225 0.34 1.66 -13.92
CA ASP A 225 1.27 1.90 -15.02
C ASP A 225 2.53 2.63 -14.54
N TYR A 226 3.53 1.83 -14.14
CA TYR A 226 4.84 2.34 -13.75
C TYR A 226 5.75 2.65 -14.93
N ILE A 227 5.29 2.40 -16.17
CA ILE A 227 6.14 2.29 -17.36
C ILE A 227 5.87 3.44 -18.34
N ASN A 228 4.60 3.77 -18.54
CA ASN A 228 4.13 4.74 -19.52
C ASN A 228 3.72 6.06 -18.86
N GLN A 229 3.67 7.14 -19.65
CA GLN A 229 3.14 8.44 -19.21
C GLN A 229 1.61 8.47 -19.17
N VAL A 230 0.99 7.72 -20.06
CA VAL A 230 -0.46 7.51 -20.12
C VAL A 230 -0.67 6.01 -19.94
N PRO A 231 -1.53 5.58 -19.01
CA PRO A 231 -1.77 4.16 -18.76
C PRO A 231 -2.09 3.36 -20.03
N GLN A 232 -1.31 2.31 -20.27
CA GLN A 232 -1.41 1.38 -21.39
C GLN A 232 -1.05 -0.07 -20.98
N ALA A 233 -0.32 -0.24 -19.87
CA ALA A 233 0.09 -1.53 -19.34
C ALA A 233 0.20 -1.47 -17.83
N LEU A 234 -0.41 -2.40 -17.11
CA LEU A 234 -0.33 -2.43 -15.64
C LEU A 234 0.63 -3.53 -15.19
N THR A 235 1.49 -3.20 -14.25
CA THR A 235 2.30 -4.17 -13.49
C THR A 235 2.11 -3.93 -12.00
N PRO A 236 2.40 -4.90 -11.12
CA PRO A 236 2.69 -4.57 -9.74
C PRO A 236 3.90 -3.62 -9.67
N ASP A 237 4.19 -3.11 -8.49
CA ASP A 237 5.25 -2.12 -8.32
C ASP A 237 6.64 -2.69 -8.70
N VAL A 238 7.33 -2.03 -9.62
CA VAL A 238 8.66 -2.42 -10.10
C VAL A 238 9.79 -1.65 -9.41
N THR A 239 9.46 -0.64 -8.60
CA THR A 239 10.43 0.34 -8.08
C THR A 239 11.48 -0.16 -7.08
N PRO A 240 11.42 -1.37 -6.48
CA PRO A 240 12.58 -1.98 -5.81
C PRO A 240 13.67 -2.47 -6.80
N LEU A 241 13.86 -1.77 -7.91
CA LEU A 241 15.09 -1.87 -8.69
C LEU A 241 16.23 -1.58 -7.72
N ASP A 242 17.12 -2.55 -7.49
CA ASP A 242 18.24 -2.36 -6.56
C ASP A 242 19.19 -1.30 -7.14
N THR A 243 18.93 -0.02 -6.83
CA THR A 243 19.81 1.11 -7.19
C THR A 243 20.97 1.26 -6.24
N ARG A 244 20.91 0.61 -5.07
CA ARG A 244 21.77 0.87 -3.92
C ARG A 244 21.81 2.34 -3.48
N ASP A 245 20.88 3.19 -3.92
CA ASP A 245 20.84 4.60 -3.52
C ASP A 245 19.40 5.04 -3.15
N PRO A 246 19.13 5.26 -1.86
CA PRO A 246 17.84 5.70 -1.37
C PRO A 246 17.68 7.21 -1.19
N SER A 247 18.66 8.04 -1.56
CA SER A 247 18.59 9.48 -1.30
C SER A 247 18.98 10.31 -2.53
N GLN A 248 17.94 10.81 -3.21
CA GLN A 248 17.99 11.89 -4.20
C GLN A 248 18.71 11.54 -5.51
N PHE A 249 17.95 11.63 -6.60
CA PHE A 249 18.31 11.32 -7.99
C PHE A 249 18.59 9.83 -8.24
N ILE A 250 17.61 9.17 -8.87
CA ILE A 250 17.86 7.89 -9.54
C ILE A 250 18.97 8.14 -10.57
N ASP A 251 20.15 7.57 -10.34
CA ASP A 251 21.17 7.51 -11.39
C ASP A 251 20.64 6.59 -12.50
N LEU A 252 20.11 7.19 -13.55
CA LEU A 252 19.52 6.47 -14.70
C LEU A 252 20.55 5.59 -15.41
N LEU A 253 21.85 5.86 -15.20
CA LEU A 253 22.97 5.11 -15.75
C LEU A 253 23.53 4.05 -14.77
N ALA A 254 23.04 4.00 -13.53
CA ALA A 254 23.44 2.96 -12.60
C ALA A 254 22.93 1.59 -13.08
N SER A 255 23.78 0.58 -12.97
CA SER A 255 23.36 -0.78 -13.27
C SER A 255 22.21 -1.19 -12.35
N VAL A 256 21.17 -1.73 -12.96
CA VAL A 256 19.96 -2.18 -12.26
C VAL A 256 19.97 -3.68 -12.15
N THR A 257 19.66 -4.21 -10.97
CA THR A 257 19.27 -5.62 -10.80
C THR A 257 17.76 -5.69 -10.65
N PHE A 258 17.12 -6.52 -11.47
CA PHE A 258 15.67 -6.74 -11.40
C PHE A 258 15.34 -7.60 -10.19
N SER A 259 14.66 -7.01 -9.21
CA SER A 259 14.30 -7.67 -7.94
C SER A 259 12.91 -8.31 -7.95
N GLY A 260 12.20 -8.23 -9.08
CA GLY A 260 10.81 -8.65 -9.22
C GLY A 260 9.82 -7.49 -9.20
N PHE A 261 8.57 -7.79 -9.52
CA PHE A 261 7.40 -6.95 -9.32
C PHE A 261 6.77 -7.25 -7.96
N TYR A 262 6.40 -6.21 -7.23
CA TYR A 262 5.98 -6.24 -5.83
C TYR A 262 4.49 -5.90 -5.72
N GLU A 263 3.72 -6.91 -5.36
CA GLU A 263 2.30 -6.82 -5.06
C GLU A 263 2.07 -6.07 -3.73
N SER A 264 0.89 -5.51 -3.52
CA SER A 264 0.38 -5.27 -2.16
C SER A 264 -0.14 -6.58 -1.57
N VAL A 265 -0.28 -6.66 -0.25
CA VAL A 265 -0.97 -7.82 0.40
C VAL A 265 -2.39 -8.01 -0.15
N PHE A 266 -3.06 -6.95 -0.60
CA PHE A 266 -4.39 -7.01 -1.21
C PHE A 266 -4.35 -7.72 -2.58
N ASP A 267 -3.34 -7.44 -3.39
CA ASP A 267 -3.19 -8.03 -4.73
C ASP A 267 -3.07 -9.56 -4.70
N ARG A 268 -2.55 -10.13 -3.60
CA ARG A 268 -2.49 -11.58 -3.37
C ARG A 268 -3.84 -12.27 -3.61
N TYR A 269 -4.91 -11.59 -3.25
CA TYR A 269 -6.26 -12.11 -3.26
C TYR A 269 -7.08 -11.59 -4.45
N MET A 270 -6.48 -10.80 -5.34
CA MET A 270 -7.14 -10.39 -6.57
C MET A 270 -7.24 -11.55 -7.55
N VAL A 271 -8.38 -11.65 -8.22
CA VAL A 271 -8.71 -12.69 -9.20
C VAL A 271 -9.30 -12.07 -10.46
N LEU A 272 -8.97 -12.68 -11.60
CA LEU A 272 -9.65 -12.45 -12.88
C LEU A 272 -11.05 -13.07 -12.83
N LEU A 273 -12.03 -12.39 -13.40
CA LEU A 273 -13.39 -12.87 -13.54
C LEU A 273 -13.70 -13.19 -15.01
N PRO A 274 -14.54 -14.21 -15.28
CA PRO A 274 -15.20 -15.10 -14.33
C PRO A 274 -14.36 -16.32 -13.92
N SER A 275 -13.11 -16.44 -14.38
CA SER A 275 -12.31 -17.66 -14.21
C SER A 275 -11.84 -17.91 -12.77
N LEU A 276 -11.89 -16.90 -11.91
CA LEU A 276 -11.33 -16.89 -10.56
C LEU A 276 -9.81 -17.14 -10.53
N THR A 277 -9.11 -16.84 -11.64
CA THR A 277 -7.66 -17.02 -11.74
C THR A 277 -6.96 -15.94 -10.93
N PRO A 278 -6.08 -16.28 -9.95
CA PRO A 278 -5.34 -15.28 -9.20
C PRO A 278 -4.46 -14.40 -10.09
N THR A 279 -4.52 -13.08 -9.91
CA THR A 279 -3.66 -12.13 -10.65
C THR A 279 -2.18 -12.35 -10.34
N THR A 280 -1.87 -12.97 -9.19
CA THR A 280 -0.53 -13.44 -8.85
C THR A 280 0.10 -14.37 -9.90
N GLN A 281 -0.68 -15.11 -10.69
CA GLN A 281 -0.14 -15.87 -11.83
C GLN A 281 0.42 -14.96 -12.93
N LEU A 282 -0.18 -13.79 -13.12
CA LEU A 282 0.32 -12.75 -14.02
C LEU A 282 1.62 -12.19 -13.48
N THR A 283 1.70 -11.87 -12.19
CA THR A 283 2.95 -11.40 -11.54
C THR A 283 4.10 -12.39 -11.70
N ARG A 284 3.85 -13.70 -11.58
CA ARG A 284 4.87 -14.73 -11.85
C ARG A 284 5.33 -14.75 -13.30
N THR A 285 4.42 -14.51 -14.25
CA THR A 285 4.76 -14.38 -15.67
C THR A 285 5.65 -13.16 -15.91
N LEU A 286 5.28 -12.01 -15.33
CA LEU A 286 6.07 -10.78 -15.38
C LEU A 286 7.46 -10.98 -14.77
N ASN A 287 7.55 -11.66 -13.62
CA ASN A 287 8.81 -11.98 -12.95
C ASN A 287 9.72 -12.95 -13.72
N GLY A 288 9.24 -13.58 -14.80
CA GLY A 288 10.06 -14.37 -15.71
C GLY A 288 10.83 -13.54 -16.75
N PHE A 289 10.67 -12.21 -16.76
CA PHE A 289 11.35 -11.31 -17.67
C PHE A 289 12.89 -11.44 -17.60
N ALA A 290 13.54 -11.45 -18.77
CA ALA A 290 15.01 -11.46 -18.93
C ALA A 290 15.74 -12.58 -18.17
N GLY A 291 15.13 -13.76 -18.03
CA GLY A 291 15.71 -14.89 -17.30
C GLY A 291 15.38 -14.89 -15.80
N GLY A 292 14.58 -13.93 -15.34
CA GLY A 292 13.99 -13.90 -14.02
C GLY A 292 14.59 -12.87 -13.07
N ILE A 293 14.12 -12.91 -11.82
CA ILE A 293 14.65 -12.12 -10.71
C ILE A 293 16.17 -12.34 -10.60
N GLY A 294 16.92 -11.25 -10.48
CA GLY A 294 18.39 -11.22 -10.49
C GLY A 294 19.02 -10.84 -11.84
N ALA A 295 18.22 -10.71 -12.91
CA ALA A 295 18.69 -10.19 -14.18
C ALA A 295 19.29 -8.78 -14.03
N LYS A 296 20.40 -8.52 -14.73
CA LYS A 296 21.15 -7.27 -14.62
C LYS A 296 21.08 -6.47 -15.91
N PHE A 297 20.91 -5.16 -15.75
CA PHE A 297 20.79 -4.20 -16.85
C PHE A 297 21.81 -3.09 -16.65
N SER A 298 22.28 -2.50 -17.75
CA SER A 298 23.24 -1.40 -17.73
C SER A 298 22.66 -0.09 -17.20
N GLY A 299 21.33 0.03 -17.15
CA GLY A 299 20.63 1.22 -16.71
C GLY A 299 19.11 1.04 -16.78
N TYR A 300 18.39 2.02 -16.23
CA TYR A 300 16.93 2.06 -16.21
C TYR A 300 16.33 2.05 -17.61
N ASP A 301 16.86 2.87 -18.52
CA ASP A 301 16.38 2.95 -19.90
C ASP A 301 16.51 1.59 -20.61
N THR A 302 17.59 0.86 -20.32
CA THR A 302 17.81 -0.47 -20.90
C THR A 302 16.81 -1.48 -20.35
N PHE A 303 16.54 -1.44 -19.04
CA PHE A 303 15.52 -2.28 -18.42
C PHE A 303 14.14 -2.05 -19.06
N PHE A 304 13.66 -0.81 -19.09
CA PHE A 304 12.32 -0.50 -19.61
C PHE A 304 12.20 -0.77 -21.11
N THR A 305 13.23 -0.40 -21.90
CA THR A 305 13.24 -0.69 -23.35
C THR A 305 13.14 -2.19 -23.61
N GLN A 306 13.91 -3.00 -22.89
CA GLN A 306 13.86 -4.46 -23.04
C GLN A 306 12.55 -5.05 -22.49
N PHE A 307 12.02 -4.51 -21.40
CA PHE A 307 10.76 -4.96 -20.82
C PHE A 307 9.61 -4.72 -21.79
N ILE A 308 9.47 -3.52 -22.34
CA ILE A 308 8.45 -3.16 -23.34
C ILE A 308 8.53 -4.07 -24.58
N ALA A 309 9.75 -4.42 -25.01
CA ALA A 309 9.96 -5.33 -26.14
C ALA A 309 9.74 -6.82 -25.80
N SER A 310 9.53 -7.17 -24.53
CA SER A 310 9.42 -8.56 -24.08
C SER A 310 8.01 -9.13 -24.26
N PRO A 311 7.86 -10.47 -24.35
CA PRO A 311 6.54 -11.11 -24.28
C PRO A 311 5.78 -10.82 -22.98
N GLN A 312 6.49 -10.62 -21.87
CA GLN A 312 5.90 -10.33 -20.55
C GLN A 312 5.13 -9.00 -20.55
N TYR A 313 5.54 -8.02 -21.36
CA TYR A 313 4.80 -6.77 -21.49
C TYR A 313 3.36 -6.97 -22.00
N GLN A 314 3.12 -8.00 -22.82
CA GLN A 314 1.76 -8.33 -23.26
C GLN A 314 0.86 -8.77 -22.10
N THR A 315 1.41 -9.40 -21.07
CA THR A 315 0.68 -9.69 -19.82
C THR A 315 0.26 -8.40 -19.12
N ALA A 316 1.13 -7.39 -19.08
CA ALA A 316 0.84 -6.09 -18.49
C ALA A 316 -0.24 -5.33 -19.29
N VAL A 317 -0.18 -5.39 -20.63
CA VAL A 317 -1.22 -4.84 -21.52
C VAL A 317 -2.56 -5.55 -21.35
N SER A 318 -2.56 -6.87 -21.18
CA SER A 318 -3.78 -7.62 -20.88
C SER A 318 -4.40 -7.21 -19.55
N MET A 319 -3.59 -7.08 -18.48
CA MET A 319 -4.08 -6.62 -17.18
C MET A 319 -4.65 -5.21 -17.24
N PHE A 320 -4.04 -4.31 -18.03
CA PHE A 320 -4.60 -2.98 -18.30
C PHE A 320 -6.01 -3.07 -18.91
N LYS A 321 -6.20 -3.89 -19.95
CA LYS A 321 -7.52 -4.07 -20.59
C LYS A 321 -8.56 -4.64 -19.62
N THR A 322 -8.18 -5.62 -18.81
CA THR A 322 -9.02 -6.18 -17.75
C THR A 322 -9.42 -5.10 -16.73
N SER A 323 -8.51 -4.18 -16.41
CA SER A 323 -8.75 -3.13 -15.40
C SER A 323 -9.64 -1.98 -15.86
N ILE A 324 -10.02 -1.96 -17.14
CA ILE A 324 -10.98 -1.02 -17.76
C ILE A 324 -12.19 -1.72 -18.38
N THR A 325 -12.38 -3.01 -18.08
CA THR A 325 -13.52 -3.80 -18.53
C THR A 325 -14.36 -4.20 -17.32
N SER A 326 -15.59 -3.68 -17.24
CA SER A 326 -16.46 -3.88 -16.08
C SER A 326 -16.63 -5.35 -15.73
N TYR A 327 -16.55 -5.67 -14.44
CA TYR A 327 -16.72 -7.01 -13.86
C TYR A 327 -15.61 -8.01 -14.21
N ASP A 328 -14.45 -7.58 -14.69
CA ASP A 328 -13.34 -8.51 -15.01
C ASP A 328 -12.36 -8.73 -13.85
N LEU A 329 -12.45 -7.97 -12.75
CA LEU A 329 -11.62 -8.15 -11.56
C LEU A 329 -12.44 -8.20 -10.27
N GLY A 330 -11.92 -8.97 -9.32
CA GLY A 330 -12.47 -9.09 -7.99
C GLY A 330 -11.42 -9.42 -6.94
N PHE A 331 -11.77 -9.25 -5.68
CA PHE A 331 -11.04 -9.77 -4.53
C PHE A 331 -11.75 -11.02 -4.01
N MET A 332 -11.00 -12.12 -3.87
CA MET A 332 -11.49 -13.40 -3.35
C MET A 332 -11.09 -13.56 -1.87
N PRO A 333 -12.03 -13.49 -0.92
CA PRO A 333 -11.73 -13.79 0.48
C PRO A 333 -11.21 -15.22 0.67
N THR A 334 -10.35 -15.48 1.67
CA THR A 334 -9.71 -16.81 1.89
C THR A 334 -10.70 -17.98 1.98
N ASN A 335 -11.90 -17.74 2.50
CA ASN A 335 -12.97 -18.75 2.63
C ASN A 335 -13.96 -18.76 1.46
N GLY A 336 -13.72 -17.97 0.41
CA GLY A 336 -14.55 -17.91 -0.79
C GLY A 336 -14.05 -18.89 -1.85
N SER A 337 -14.98 -19.41 -2.65
CA SER A 337 -14.63 -20.32 -3.76
C SER A 337 -15.50 -20.11 -5.01
N THR A 338 -16.46 -19.19 -4.96
CA THR A 338 -17.44 -18.97 -6.02
C THR A 338 -17.52 -17.50 -6.40
N LEU A 339 -18.09 -17.19 -7.58
CA LEU A 339 -18.32 -15.81 -8.01
C LEU A 339 -19.20 -15.01 -7.03
N ALA A 340 -20.07 -15.67 -6.26
CA ALA A 340 -20.91 -15.00 -5.27
C ALA A 340 -20.10 -14.48 -4.07
N ASP A 341 -18.97 -15.12 -3.76
CA ASP A 341 -18.08 -14.72 -2.66
C ASP A 341 -17.28 -13.45 -3.00
N VAL A 342 -16.97 -13.26 -4.28
CA VAL A 342 -16.10 -12.20 -4.78
C VAL A 342 -16.59 -10.81 -4.35
N PHE A 343 -15.66 -9.98 -3.89
CA PHE A 343 -15.82 -8.54 -3.78
C PHE A 343 -15.42 -7.93 -5.13
N VAL A 344 -16.38 -7.50 -5.94
CA VAL A 344 -16.13 -7.04 -7.32
C VAL A 344 -15.41 -5.69 -7.28
N LEU A 345 -14.34 -5.55 -8.06
CA LEU A 345 -13.54 -4.32 -8.08
C LEU A 345 -13.98 -3.40 -9.23
N GLU A 346 -13.79 -2.10 -9.01
CA GLU A 346 -14.11 -1.05 -9.97
C GLU A 346 -13.22 -1.18 -11.21
N THR A 347 -13.85 -1.52 -12.33
CA THR A 347 -13.21 -1.77 -13.63
C THR A 347 -13.99 -1.13 -14.77
N SER A 348 -14.99 -0.30 -14.47
CA SER A 348 -15.84 0.39 -15.45
C SER A 348 -15.27 1.74 -15.90
N LEU A 349 -14.29 2.28 -15.18
CA LEU A 349 -13.59 3.50 -15.55
C LEU A 349 -12.72 3.26 -16.80
N ASN A 350 -13.04 3.99 -17.86
CA ASN A 350 -12.30 3.99 -19.12
C ASN A 350 -12.19 5.43 -19.64
N PRO A 351 -10.99 6.04 -19.63
CA PRO A 351 -9.67 5.44 -19.38
C PRO A 351 -9.46 4.96 -17.93
N PHE A 352 -8.42 4.17 -17.71
CA PHE A 352 -8.00 3.73 -16.37
C PHE A 352 -7.70 4.96 -15.51
N ALA A 353 -8.33 5.05 -14.35
CA ALA A 353 -8.13 6.14 -13.40
C ALA A 353 -7.20 5.66 -12.29
N GLU A 354 -5.94 6.11 -12.30
CA GLU A 354 -4.95 5.72 -11.30
C GLU A 354 -5.44 6.08 -9.88
N GLY A 355 -5.27 5.17 -8.91
CA GLY A 355 -5.79 5.34 -7.55
C GLY A 355 -7.29 5.03 -7.40
N SER A 356 -8.06 5.05 -8.48
CA SER A 356 -9.50 4.76 -8.48
C SER A 356 -9.83 3.37 -9.00
N SER A 357 -9.49 3.09 -10.27
CA SER A 357 -9.64 1.77 -10.88
C SER A 357 -8.95 0.71 -10.01
N ILE A 358 -9.58 -0.46 -9.87
CA ILE A 358 -9.14 -1.69 -9.17
C ILE A 358 -8.78 -1.57 -7.68
N SER A 359 -8.66 -0.36 -7.14
CA SER A 359 -8.49 -0.07 -5.71
C SER A 359 -9.78 0.31 -5.02
N HIS A 360 -10.92 0.15 -5.70
CA HIS A 360 -12.27 0.43 -5.21
C HIS A 360 -13.22 -0.72 -5.52
N ALA A 361 -14.36 -0.72 -4.84
CA ALA A 361 -15.53 -1.54 -5.13
C ALA A 361 -16.24 -1.06 -6.40
N ASP A 362 -16.75 -1.99 -7.20
CA ASP A 362 -17.58 -1.66 -8.36
C ASP A 362 -18.77 -0.77 -7.98
N TYR A 363 -18.82 0.43 -8.54
CA TYR A 363 -19.76 1.46 -8.12
C TYR A 363 -21.20 1.00 -8.24
N LYS A 364 -21.56 0.45 -9.41
CA LYS A 364 -22.94 0.06 -9.73
C LYS A 364 -23.41 -1.11 -8.88
N THR A 365 -22.55 -2.10 -8.64
CA THR A 365 -22.83 -3.28 -7.83
C THR A 365 -23.17 -2.90 -6.40
N TYR A 366 -22.42 -1.97 -5.81
CA TYR A 366 -22.45 -1.76 -4.37
C TYR A 366 -23.24 -0.54 -3.89
N THR A 367 -23.65 0.38 -4.79
CA THR A 367 -24.36 1.63 -4.44
C THR A 367 -25.59 1.41 -3.53
N ASN A 368 -26.36 0.34 -3.76
CA ASN A 368 -27.60 0.03 -3.04
C ASN A 368 -27.46 -1.21 -2.16
N THR A 369 -26.27 -1.45 -1.62
CA THR A 369 -25.97 -2.62 -0.78
C THR A 369 -25.24 -2.19 0.48
N SER A 370 -25.08 -3.10 1.43
CA SER A 370 -24.31 -2.89 2.66
C SER A 370 -22.83 -2.57 2.43
N ASP A 371 -22.27 -2.88 1.26
CA ASP A 371 -20.83 -2.74 0.95
C ASP A 371 -20.53 -1.49 0.11
N PHE A 372 -21.24 -0.39 0.37
CA PHE A 372 -21.16 0.85 -0.41
C PHE A 372 -19.90 1.71 -0.15
N LEU A 373 -19.20 1.47 0.96
CA LEU A 373 -18.20 2.40 1.51
C LEU A 373 -17.00 2.60 0.58
N MET A 374 -16.47 1.52 0.01
CA MET A 374 -15.26 1.54 -0.83
C MET A 374 -15.54 1.80 -2.30
N ARG A 375 -16.66 2.42 -2.67
CA ARG A 375 -16.85 2.93 -4.04
C ARG A 375 -15.95 4.14 -4.25
N TYR A 376 -15.44 4.33 -5.46
CA TYR A 376 -14.52 5.44 -5.79
C TYR A 376 -15.17 6.84 -5.70
N MET A 377 -16.50 6.91 -5.62
CA MET A 377 -17.24 8.17 -5.53
C MET A 377 -18.33 8.08 -4.45
N GLU A 378 -18.45 9.15 -3.69
CA GLU A 378 -19.54 9.37 -2.74
C GLU A 378 -20.75 10.02 -3.43
N ASP A 379 -21.96 9.65 -3.03
CA ASP A 379 -23.17 10.32 -3.50
C ASP A 379 -23.35 11.67 -2.78
N ARG A 380 -23.24 12.80 -3.48
CA ARG A 380 -23.51 14.12 -2.86
C ARG A 380 -24.94 14.21 -2.34
N GLY A 381 -25.12 14.90 -1.20
CA GLY A 381 -26.42 15.05 -0.57
C GLY A 381 -26.95 13.80 0.13
N VAL A 382 -26.10 12.79 0.32
CA VAL A 382 -26.44 11.54 1.02
C VAL A 382 -25.57 11.45 2.26
N THR A 383 -26.18 11.34 3.45
CA THR A 383 -25.41 11.08 4.66
C THR A 383 -24.98 9.62 4.71
N ILE A 384 -23.95 9.29 5.51
CA ILE A 384 -23.59 7.89 5.76
C ILE A 384 -24.76 7.09 6.34
N ARG A 385 -25.63 7.73 7.13
CA ARG A 385 -26.85 7.12 7.66
C ARG A 385 -27.87 6.81 6.56
N ASP A 386 -28.01 7.67 5.57
CA ASP A 386 -28.85 7.41 4.40
C ASP A 386 -28.31 6.23 3.57
N ALA A 387 -26.98 6.17 3.39
CA ALA A 387 -26.33 5.05 2.72
C ALA A 387 -26.53 3.72 3.48
N VAL A 388 -26.41 3.73 4.81
CA VAL A 388 -26.71 2.57 5.68
C VAL A 388 -28.19 2.16 5.58
N ASN A 389 -29.11 3.12 5.60
CA ASN A 389 -30.55 2.82 5.46
C ASN A 389 -30.88 2.22 4.09
N ARG A 390 -30.19 2.68 3.05
CA ARG A 390 -30.37 2.19 1.67
C ARG A 390 -29.82 0.79 1.46
N GLY A 391 -28.62 0.52 1.96
CA GLY A 391 -27.92 -0.76 1.78
C GLY A 391 -28.26 -1.83 2.81
N GLY A 392 -28.68 -1.42 4.01
CA GLY A 392 -28.83 -2.27 5.19
C GLY A 392 -27.50 -2.53 5.92
N GLY A 393 -27.57 -2.86 7.21
CA GLY A 393 -26.39 -3.20 8.02
C GLY A 393 -25.74 -2.01 8.71
N GLY A 394 -24.41 -1.90 8.62
CA GLY A 394 -23.61 -0.83 9.20
C GLY A 394 -22.73 -0.14 8.16
N PRO A 395 -21.98 0.91 8.54
CA PRO A 395 -21.16 1.71 7.62
C PRO A 395 -19.99 0.93 7.00
N ILE A 396 -19.52 -0.13 7.67
CA ILE A 396 -18.53 -1.08 7.14
C ILE A 396 -19.26 -2.38 6.82
N GLY A 397 -19.44 -2.65 5.53
CA GLY A 397 -20.23 -3.77 5.03
C GLY A 397 -19.61 -5.15 5.27
N PRO A 398 -20.43 -6.23 5.21
CA PRO A 398 -19.98 -7.59 5.49
C PRO A 398 -18.92 -8.11 4.50
N LYS A 399 -18.97 -7.76 3.21
CA LYS A 399 -17.91 -8.19 2.29
C LYS A 399 -16.62 -7.39 2.54
N LEU A 400 -16.70 -6.10 2.86
CA LEU A 400 -15.53 -5.30 3.28
C LEU A 400 -14.90 -5.84 4.57
N ILE A 401 -15.71 -6.26 5.54
CA ILE A 401 -15.23 -6.97 6.75
C ILE A 401 -14.47 -8.24 6.35
N ARG A 402 -15.00 -9.05 5.43
CA ARG A 402 -14.30 -10.25 4.93
C ARG A 402 -12.98 -9.92 4.23
N VAL A 403 -12.88 -8.78 3.53
CA VAL A 403 -11.62 -8.30 2.96
C VAL A 403 -10.61 -8.04 4.08
N LEU A 404 -10.98 -7.27 5.11
CA LEU A 404 -10.10 -6.97 6.26
C LEU A 404 -9.68 -8.25 7.02
N GLU A 405 -10.61 -9.19 7.20
CA GLU A 405 -10.32 -10.52 7.79
C GLU A 405 -9.31 -11.30 6.93
N THR A 406 -9.48 -11.28 5.60
CA THR A 406 -8.59 -11.94 4.64
C THR A 406 -7.18 -11.34 4.64
N LEU A 407 -7.07 -10.02 4.81
CA LEU A 407 -5.78 -9.36 4.98
C LEU A 407 -5.09 -9.74 6.29
N GLY A 408 -5.86 -10.13 7.33
CA GLY A 408 -5.35 -10.60 8.62
C GLY A 408 -5.79 -9.77 9.83
N TYR A 409 -6.69 -8.79 9.66
CA TYR A 409 -7.29 -8.08 10.79
C TYR A 409 -8.30 -8.96 11.51
N ALA A 410 -8.17 -9.05 12.83
CA ALA A 410 -9.19 -9.72 13.63
C ALA A 410 -10.44 -8.85 13.75
N THR A 411 -11.60 -9.49 13.73
CA THR A 411 -12.90 -8.85 13.86
C THR A 411 -13.70 -9.50 15.00
N ILE A 412 -14.86 -8.96 15.31
CA ILE A 412 -15.78 -9.59 16.28
C ILE A 412 -16.28 -10.95 15.75
N SER A 413 -16.57 -11.05 14.44
CA SER A 413 -17.01 -12.28 13.77
C SER A 413 -15.89 -13.31 13.61
N GLN A 414 -14.67 -12.85 13.35
CA GLN A 414 -13.49 -13.68 13.14
C GLN A 414 -12.33 -13.16 14.00
N PRO A 415 -12.29 -13.52 15.29
CA PRO A 415 -11.28 -13.01 16.23
C PRO A 415 -9.88 -13.59 15.98
N ASN A 416 -9.78 -14.67 15.20
CA ASN A 416 -8.53 -15.34 14.84
C ASN A 416 -8.52 -15.56 13.31
N PRO A 417 -8.35 -14.49 12.51
CA PRO A 417 -8.25 -14.61 11.06
C PRO A 417 -7.01 -15.43 10.69
N ASP A 418 -7.04 -16.03 9.51
CA ASP A 418 -5.84 -16.64 8.98
C ASP A 418 -4.79 -15.55 8.71
N ARG A 419 -3.56 -15.81 9.11
CA ARG A 419 -2.44 -14.87 9.03
C ARG A 419 -1.36 -15.53 8.21
N ASN A 420 -1.73 -15.91 6.97
CA ASN A 420 -0.83 -16.44 5.96
C ASN A 420 0.18 -15.35 5.63
N THR A 421 1.24 -15.30 6.41
CA THR A 421 2.40 -14.46 6.18
C THR A 421 3.63 -15.34 6.31
N GLY A 422 4.49 -15.26 5.30
CA GLY A 422 5.78 -15.93 5.33
C GLY A 422 6.72 -15.33 6.40
N THR A 423 7.91 -15.91 6.52
CA THR A 423 8.94 -15.44 7.46
C THR A 423 9.65 -14.19 6.94
N PHE A 424 9.86 -13.17 7.78
CA PHE A 424 10.81 -12.08 7.47
C PHE A 424 12.20 -12.66 7.24
N THR A 425 12.81 -12.34 6.10
CA THR A 425 14.18 -12.74 5.80
C THR A 425 15.14 -11.64 6.22
N GLY A 426 15.50 -11.58 7.51
CA GLY A 426 16.57 -10.70 7.99
C GLY A 426 17.40 -11.39 9.07
N THR A 427 18.69 -11.55 8.81
CA THR A 427 19.67 -11.93 9.83
C THR A 427 20.16 -10.68 10.55
N ASN A 428 20.26 -10.73 11.88
CA ASN A 428 20.98 -9.76 12.70
C ASN A 428 22.45 -9.70 12.28
N ALA A 429 22.81 -8.83 11.35
CA ALA A 429 24.21 -8.53 11.06
C ALA A 429 24.70 -7.49 12.08
N SER A 430 25.01 -7.96 13.29
CA SER A 430 25.99 -7.28 14.14
C SER A 430 27.35 -7.42 13.46
N THR A 431 27.75 -6.41 12.70
CA THR A 431 29.13 -6.28 12.23
C THR A 431 29.77 -5.07 12.90
N THR A 432 30.47 -5.38 13.99
CA THR A 432 31.54 -4.56 14.56
C THR A 432 32.41 -3.98 13.46
N SER A 433 32.57 -2.66 13.49
CA SER A 433 33.48 -1.90 12.64
C SER A 433 34.93 -2.27 12.96
N SER A 434 35.65 -2.73 11.94
CA SER A 434 37.12 -2.60 11.91
C SER A 434 37.47 -1.78 10.67
N GLY A 435 37.88 -0.54 10.91
CA GLY A 435 38.31 0.37 9.86
C GLY A 435 39.52 -0.18 9.11
N ASN A 436 39.53 0.05 7.80
CA ASN A 436 40.76 0.22 7.06
C ASN A 436 40.53 1.17 5.89
N THR A 437 41.20 2.31 5.99
CA THR A 437 41.37 3.35 4.99
C THR A 437 42.17 2.82 3.79
N ALA A 438 41.66 3.00 2.56
CA ALA A 438 42.50 2.95 1.36
C ALA A 438 41.98 3.89 0.25
N ALA A 439 42.70 5.01 0.14
CA ALA A 439 43.05 5.84 -1.02
C ALA A 439 42.25 5.80 -2.34
N ARG A 440 41.82 7.00 -2.76
CA ARG A 440 41.47 7.40 -4.14
C ARG A 440 42.73 7.49 -5.05
N PRO A 441 42.53 7.28 -6.36
CA PRO A 441 42.95 8.24 -7.39
C PRO A 441 41.80 8.48 -8.41
N GLY A 442 41.63 9.57 -9.16
CA GLY A 442 42.51 10.69 -9.50
C GLY A 442 42.49 11.02 -11.01
N GLY A 443 41.33 11.42 -11.58
CA GLY A 443 41.17 12.24 -12.84
C GLY A 443 41.29 11.55 -14.22
N PRO A 444 41.09 12.26 -15.36
CA PRO A 444 40.12 13.34 -15.66
C PRO A 444 39.38 13.22 -17.05
N GLY A 445 38.20 13.83 -17.16
CA GLY A 445 37.77 14.66 -18.32
C GLY A 445 37.13 14.04 -19.58
N ARG A 446 35.87 14.46 -19.87
CA ARG A 446 35.37 15.09 -21.13
C ARG A 446 33.84 14.95 -21.22
N LEU A 447 33.05 15.99 -20.90
CA LEU A 447 32.48 16.98 -21.85
C LEU A 447 31.80 16.35 -23.08
N TRP A 448 30.51 16.01 -22.92
CA TRP A 448 29.42 16.22 -23.90
C TRP A 448 28.06 16.16 -23.16
N ALA A 449 27.70 17.27 -22.50
CA ALA A 449 26.31 17.69 -22.32
C ALA A 449 26.03 18.63 -23.51
N VAL A 450 24.87 18.72 -24.14
CA VAL A 450 23.72 19.51 -23.69
C VAL A 450 22.64 19.36 -24.78
N VAL A 451 21.74 18.36 -24.68
CA VAL A 451 20.39 18.39 -25.31
C VAL A 451 19.42 17.44 -24.56
N VAL A 452 19.87 16.30 -24.04
CA VAL A 452 18.95 15.25 -23.52
C VAL A 452 18.48 15.47 -22.08
N ALA A 453 19.22 16.24 -21.27
CA ALA A 453 18.85 16.54 -19.87
C ALA A 453 17.58 17.39 -19.73
N ALA A 454 17.17 18.12 -20.79
CA ALA A 454 15.98 18.98 -20.74
C ALA A 454 14.67 18.19 -20.80
N VAL A 455 14.65 17.01 -21.42
CA VAL A 455 13.44 16.19 -21.53
C VAL A 455 13.20 15.43 -20.23
N VAL A 456 14.26 14.92 -19.58
CA VAL A 456 14.11 14.04 -18.40
C VAL A 456 13.78 14.81 -17.11
N VAL A 457 14.24 16.05 -16.96
CA VAL A 457 13.84 16.92 -15.82
C VAL A 457 12.37 17.34 -15.92
N LEU A 458 11.81 17.41 -17.13
CA LEU A 458 10.37 17.57 -17.35
C LEU A 458 9.60 16.25 -17.08
N VAL A 459 10.17 15.10 -17.47
CA VAL A 459 9.58 13.74 -17.32
C VAL A 459 9.33 13.34 -15.86
N PHE A 460 10.14 13.77 -14.89
CA PHE A 460 9.88 13.51 -13.46
C PHE A 460 9.21 14.69 -12.74
N GLY A 461 9.30 15.91 -13.28
CA GLY A 461 8.63 17.09 -12.73
C GLY A 461 7.13 17.14 -13.03
N GLU A 462 6.69 16.58 -14.17
CA GLU A 462 5.27 16.55 -14.54
C GLU A 462 4.48 15.40 -13.90
N LYS A 463 5.14 14.31 -13.51
CA LYS A 463 4.52 13.23 -12.70
C LYS A 463 4.08 13.68 -11.30
N MET A 464 4.51 14.87 -10.84
CA MET A 464 4.01 15.50 -9.61
C MET A 464 2.70 16.27 -9.78
N ARG A 465 2.21 16.50 -11.01
CA ARG A 465 0.97 17.26 -11.26
C ARG A 465 -0.27 16.43 -11.53
N ASP A 466 -0.13 15.22 -12.06
CA ASP A 466 -1.30 14.43 -12.51
C ASP A 466 -1.78 13.38 -11.51
N PHE A 467 -1.14 13.27 -10.34
CA PHE A 467 -1.55 12.32 -9.29
C PHE A 467 -2.88 12.70 -8.57
N VAL A 468 -3.42 13.91 -8.79
CA VAL A 468 -4.65 14.40 -8.12
C VAL A 468 -5.81 14.60 -9.12
N ARG A 469 -5.76 14.00 -10.32
CA ARG A 469 -6.74 14.31 -11.37
C ARG A 469 -8.03 13.50 -11.40
N ASP A 470 -8.22 12.53 -10.48
CA ASP A 470 -9.50 11.79 -10.36
C ASP A 470 -10.03 11.61 -8.90
N PHE A 471 -10.02 12.67 -8.06
CA PHE A 471 -10.92 12.87 -6.90
C PHE A 471 -11.62 14.24 -6.83
#